data_AF-A0AAE8LUF3-F1
#
_entry.id   AF-A0AAE8LUF3-F1
#
_cell.length_a   1.000
_cell.length_b   1.000
_cell.length_c   1.000
_cell.angle_alpha   90.00
_cell.angle_beta   90.00
_cell.angle_gamma   90.00
#
_symmetry.space_group_name_H-M   'P 1'
#
loop_
_entity.id
_entity.type
_entity.pdbx_description
1 polymer ?
#
loop_
_entity_poly.entity_id
_entity_poly.type
_entity_poly.pdbx_seq_one_letter_code
_entity_poly.pdbx_strand_id
1 'polypeptide(L)'
;MPERSSPAFLTTLALVTASILVSSCASTVMKSYIGAPITSVMLDYGPPDNIYSLGGGQQAYQWRKNKTQAVAGSSSGEVRTTRRGERYEVSETPGYVERIDCFYTFYTRNSGGEWYVTSFRQPSLECE
;
A
#
# COMPACT_ATOMS: atom_id res chain seq x y z
N MET A 1 -45.71 28.01 15.52
CA MET A 1 -44.30 28.46 15.51
C MET A 1 -43.53 27.52 14.61
N PRO A 2 -43.10 27.91 13.40
CA PRO A 2 -42.13 27.13 12.64
C PRO A 2 -40.74 27.73 12.81
N GLU A 3 -39.79 26.92 13.28
CA GLU A 3 -38.37 27.23 13.23
C GLU A 3 -37.93 27.36 11.76
N ARG A 4 -37.35 28.50 11.43
CA ARG A 4 -36.79 28.79 10.11
C ARG A 4 -35.36 28.29 10.09
N SER A 5 -35.16 27.06 9.64
CA SER A 5 -33.83 26.49 9.42
C SER A 5 -33.07 27.32 8.38
N SER A 6 -31.95 27.90 8.79
CA SER A 6 -31.11 28.77 7.96
C SER A 6 -30.35 27.96 6.90
N PRO A 7 -30.35 28.38 5.61
CA PRO A 7 -29.68 27.68 4.51
C PRO A 7 -28.15 27.62 4.65
N ALA A 8 -27.57 28.43 5.54
CA ALA A 8 -26.14 28.45 5.84
C ALA A 8 -25.65 27.18 6.58
N PHE A 9 -26.53 26.47 7.29
CA PHE A 9 -26.17 25.23 7.99
C PHE A 9 -26.10 24.02 7.06
N LEU A 10 -26.78 24.05 5.91
CA LEU A 10 -26.74 22.97 4.93
C LEU A 10 -25.47 23.04 4.07
N THR A 11 -24.96 24.24 3.80
CA THR A 11 -23.76 24.44 2.98
C THR A 11 -22.46 24.12 3.71
N THR A 12 -22.41 24.27 5.03
CA THR A 12 -21.21 23.93 5.83
C THR A 12 -21.07 22.44 6.09
N LEU A 13 -22.18 21.68 6.12
CA LEU A 13 -22.15 20.24 6.31
C LEU A 13 -21.72 19.48 5.04
N ALA A 14 -21.94 20.06 3.86
CA ALA A 14 -21.62 19.42 2.57
C ALA A 14 -20.13 19.48 2.18
N LEU A 15 -19.36 20.39 2.78
CA LEU A 15 -17.94 20.61 2.42
C LEU A 15 -16.95 19.82 3.29
N VAL A 16 -17.36 19.34 4.47
CA VAL A 16 -16.48 18.57 5.39
C VAL A 16 -16.37 17.09 4.99
N THR A 17 -17.27 16.58 4.16
CA THR A 17 -17.25 15.18 3.68
C THR A 17 -16.29 14.91 2.51
N ALA A 18 -15.63 15.94 1.96
CA ALA A 18 -14.90 15.84 0.69
C ALA A 18 -13.39 15.56 0.82
N SER A 19 -12.88 15.24 2.02
CA SER A 19 -11.44 15.03 2.25
C SER A 19 -11.13 13.65 2.86
N ILE A 20 -11.70 12.59 2.29
CA ILE A 20 -11.12 11.25 2.42
C ILE A 20 -10.02 11.16 1.36
N LEU A 21 -8.81 11.56 1.74
CA LEU A 21 -7.60 11.22 0.99
C LEU A 21 -7.44 9.70 1.08
N VAL A 22 -8.02 8.98 0.11
CA VAL A 22 -7.79 7.54 -0.03
C VAL A 22 -6.37 7.38 -0.56
N SER A 23 -5.38 7.39 0.33
CA SER A 23 -4.16 6.64 0.08
C SER A 23 -4.58 5.17 0.06
N SER A 24 -4.93 4.66 -1.12
CA SER A 24 -5.35 3.26 -1.25
C SER A 24 -4.10 2.40 -1.03
N CYS A 25 -3.94 1.89 0.19
CA CYS A 25 -2.92 0.89 0.45
C CYS A 25 -3.16 -0.30 -0.50
N ALA A 26 -2.10 -0.93 -1.00
CA ALA A 26 -2.22 -2.02 -1.96
C ALA A 26 -3.15 -3.15 -1.46
N SER A 27 -3.15 -3.42 -0.15
CA SER A 27 -4.08 -4.37 0.48
C SER A 27 -5.56 -4.01 0.30
N THR A 28 -5.90 -2.72 0.24
CA THR A 28 -7.28 -2.25 0.01
C THR A 28 -7.72 -2.60 -1.40
N VAL A 29 -6.83 -2.41 -2.39
CA VAL A 29 -7.08 -2.77 -3.78
C VAL A 29 -7.18 -4.29 -3.94
N MET A 30 -6.31 -5.06 -3.29
CA MET A 30 -6.44 -6.53 -3.32
C MET A 30 -7.76 -7.01 -2.72
N LYS A 31 -8.23 -6.37 -1.65
CA LYS A 31 -9.48 -6.72 -1.00
C LYS A 31 -10.70 -6.51 -1.91
N SER A 32 -10.68 -5.53 -2.81
CA SER A 32 -11.82 -5.28 -3.71
C SER A 32 -12.04 -6.39 -4.74
N TYR A 33 -11.03 -7.23 -5.01
CA TYR A 33 -11.18 -8.36 -5.92
C TYR A 33 -11.79 -9.60 -5.28
N ILE A 34 -11.97 -9.64 -3.95
CA ILE A 34 -12.59 -10.80 -3.29
C ILE A 34 -14.01 -11.01 -3.83
N GLY A 35 -14.29 -12.21 -4.32
CA GLY A 35 -15.55 -12.57 -4.97
C GLY A 35 -15.59 -12.31 -6.48
N ALA A 36 -14.61 -11.60 -7.04
CA ALA A 36 -14.47 -11.42 -8.48
C ALA A 36 -13.70 -12.60 -9.11
N PRO A 37 -13.90 -12.87 -10.41
CA PRO A 37 -13.08 -13.84 -11.12
C PRO A 37 -11.63 -13.32 -11.23
N ILE A 38 -10.64 -14.21 -11.14
CA ILE A 38 -9.21 -13.85 -11.22
C ILE A 38 -8.87 -13.17 -12.55
N THR A 39 -9.67 -13.41 -13.59
CA THR A 39 -9.56 -12.73 -14.88
C THR A 39 -9.69 -11.21 -14.75
N SER A 40 -10.45 -10.70 -13.78
CA SER A 40 -10.52 -9.25 -13.50
C SER A 40 -9.15 -8.68 -13.10
N VAL A 41 -8.44 -9.35 -12.18
CA VAL A 41 -7.08 -8.99 -11.78
C VAL A 41 -6.12 -9.07 -12.97
N MET A 42 -6.26 -10.10 -13.80
CA MET A 42 -5.43 -10.27 -14.99
C MET A 42 -5.69 -9.20 -16.05
N LEU A 43 -6.91 -8.69 -16.17
CA LEU A 43 -7.24 -7.59 -17.08
C LEU A 43 -6.62 -6.27 -16.61
N ASP A 44 -6.57 -6.03 -15.30
CA ASP A 44 -6.03 -4.80 -14.74
C ASP A 44 -4.50 -4.79 -14.67
N TYR A 45 -3.88 -5.94 -14.34
CA TYR A 45 -2.44 -6.03 -14.06
C TYR A 45 -1.65 -6.90 -15.03
N GLY A 46 -2.31 -7.53 -15.99
CA GLY A 46 -1.70 -8.48 -16.90
C GLY A 46 -1.55 -9.88 -16.31
N PRO A 47 -0.90 -10.80 -17.04
CA PRO A 47 -0.74 -12.18 -16.59
C PRO A 47 0.04 -12.26 -15.27
N PRO A 48 -0.26 -13.26 -14.42
CA PRO A 48 0.50 -13.51 -13.20
C PRO A 48 1.93 -13.96 -13.53
N ASP A 49 2.88 -13.62 -12.67
CA ASP A 49 4.26 -14.12 -12.75
C ASP A 49 4.34 -15.60 -12.36
N ASN A 50 3.56 -16.02 -11.35
CA ASN A 50 3.53 -17.41 -10.89
C ASN A 50 2.10 -17.88 -10.58
N ILE A 51 1.86 -19.17 -10.82
CA ILE A 51 0.62 -19.85 -10.45
C ILE A 51 0.98 -21.10 -9.64
N TYR A 52 0.44 -21.21 -8.44
CA TYR A 52 0.65 -22.36 -7.55
C TYR A 52 -0.65 -23.12 -7.35
N SER A 53 -0.64 -24.43 -7.60
CA SER A 53 -1.77 -25.31 -7.25
C SER A 53 -1.69 -25.66 -5.76
N LEU A 54 -2.73 -25.30 -5.00
CA LEU A 54 -2.78 -25.56 -3.54
C LEU A 54 -3.50 -26.87 -3.20
N GLY A 55 -4.00 -27.59 -4.20
CA GLY A 55 -4.86 -28.76 -4.01
C GLY A 55 -6.31 -28.36 -3.68
N GLY A 56 -7.22 -29.34 -3.65
CA GLY A 56 -8.62 -29.10 -3.29
C GLY A 56 -9.40 -28.14 -4.20
N GLY A 57 -8.97 -27.98 -5.46
CA GLY A 57 -9.56 -27.01 -6.38
C GLY A 57 -9.24 -25.55 -6.01
N GLN A 58 -8.12 -25.32 -5.34
CA GLN A 58 -7.59 -23.98 -5.02
C GLN A 58 -6.29 -23.69 -5.76
N GLN A 59 -6.10 -22.42 -6.13
CA GLN A 59 -4.89 -21.93 -6.78
C GLN A 59 -4.47 -20.58 -6.19
N ALA A 60 -3.17 -20.33 -6.12
CA ALA A 60 -2.62 -19.03 -5.81
C ALA A 60 -2.01 -18.41 -7.07
N TYR A 61 -2.36 -17.16 -7.33
CA TYR A 61 -1.85 -16.36 -8.43
C TYR A 61 -1.00 -15.24 -7.86
N GLN A 62 0.22 -15.09 -8.34
CA GLN A 62 1.17 -14.14 -7.79
C GLN A 62 1.72 -13.20 -8.86
N TRP A 63 1.74 -11.91 -8.52
CA TRP A 63 2.38 -10.84 -9.27
C TRP A 63 3.58 -10.30 -8.50
N ARG A 64 4.67 -10.00 -9.21
CA ARG A 64 5.87 -9.35 -8.69
C ARG A 64 5.92 -7.91 -9.20
N LYS A 65 6.15 -6.96 -8.31
CA LYS A 65 6.40 -5.55 -8.65
C LYS A 65 7.68 -5.09 -7.99
N ASN A 66 8.53 -4.41 -8.75
CA ASN A 66 9.79 -3.88 -8.23
C ASN A 66 9.59 -2.41 -7.86
N LYS A 67 9.66 -2.09 -6.56
CA LYS A 67 9.61 -0.72 -6.05
C LYS A 67 11.04 -0.22 -5.90
N THR A 68 11.36 0.94 -6.48
CA THR A 68 12.66 1.60 -6.27
C THR A 68 12.44 2.84 -5.43
N GLN A 69 13.13 2.95 -4.29
CA GLN A 69 13.02 4.09 -3.38
C GLN A 69 14.40 4.70 -3.11
N ALA A 70 14.49 6.02 -3.09
CA ALA A 70 15.68 6.73 -2.65
C ALA A 70 15.58 7.02 -1.15
N VAL A 71 16.52 6.48 -0.37
CA VAL A 71 16.67 6.76 1.05
C VAL A 71 17.59 7.96 1.19
N ALA A 72 17.10 9.05 1.77
CA ALA A 72 17.89 10.25 1.99
C ALA A 72 18.97 10.02 3.05
N GLY A 73 20.16 10.55 2.81
CA GLY A 73 21.21 10.58 3.83
C GLY A 73 20.85 11.51 4.98
N SER A 74 21.40 11.26 6.16
CA SER A 74 21.21 12.09 7.35
C SER A 74 22.55 12.60 7.87
N SER A 75 22.55 13.79 8.44
CA SER A 75 23.72 14.39 9.09
C SER A 75 23.31 14.74 10.52
N SER A 76 24.08 14.29 11.51
CA SER A 76 23.92 14.64 12.91
C SER A 76 25.20 15.27 13.44
N GLY A 77 25.08 16.43 14.09
CA GLY A 77 26.20 17.13 14.71
C GLY A 77 26.07 17.12 16.22
N GLU A 78 27.14 16.76 16.93
CA GLU A 78 27.24 16.81 18.39
C GLU A 78 28.33 17.81 18.80
N VAL A 79 28.02 18.74 19.71
CA VAL A 79 29.03 19.61 20.31
C VAL A 79 29.67 18.85 21.49
N ARG A 80 30.95 18.55 21.38
CA ARG A 80 31.74 17.93 22.45
C ARG A 80 32.60 18.97 23.15
N THR A 81 32.34 19.21 24.43
CA THR A 81 33.20 20.05 25.27
C THR A 81 34.46 19.27 25.63
N THR A 82 35.61 19.77 25.20
CA THR A 82 36.93 19.22 25.53
C THR A 82 37.68 20.14 26.48
N ARG A 83 38.75 19.66 27.12
CA ARG A 83 39.63 20.47 28.00
C ARG A 83 40.19 21.74 27.34
N ARG A 84 40.11 21.88 26.01
CA ARG A 84 40.58 23.03 25.22
C ARG A 84 39.46 23.87 24.57
N GLY A 85 38.20 23.67 24.97
CA GLY A 85 37.03 24.37 24.40
C GLY A 85 36.01 23.42 23.76
N GLU A 86 35.01 23.98 23.09
CA GLU A 86 33.96 23.22 22.39
C GLU A 86 34.42 22.80 20.99
N ARG A 87 34.17 21.55 20.61
CA ARG A 87 34.41 21.03 19.25
C ARG A 87 33.10 20.49 18.68
N TYR A 88 32.74 20.93 17.48
CA TYR A 88 31.61 20.39 16.73
C TYR A 88 32.05 19.14 15.96
N GLU A 89 31.40 18.01 16.18
CA GLU A 89 31.66 16.75 15.48
C GLU A 89 30.42 16.38 14.68
N VAL A 90 30.56 16.19 13.37
CA VAL A 90 29.46 15.86 12.46
C VAL A 90 29.61 14.43 11.99
N SER A 91 28.56 13.64 12.14
CA SER A 91 28.41 12.31 11.58
C SER A 91 27.45 12.36 10.41
N GLU A 92 27.90 11.96 9.23
CA GLU A 92 27.10 11.93 8.01
C GLU A 92 26.87 10.49 7.56
N THR A 93 25.61 10.14 7.33
CA THR A 93 25.18 8.90 6.69
C THR A 93 24.73 9.22 5.27
N PRO A 94 25.42 8.77 4.22
CA PRO A 94 25.04 9.06 2.84
C PRO A 94 23.72 8.36 2.47
N GLY A 95 22.97 8.95 1.53
CA GLY A 95 21.77 8.35 0.98
C GLY A 95 22.08 7.19 0.02
N TYR A 96 21.13 6.28 -0.15
CA TYR A 96 21.25 5.14 -1.06
C TYR A 96 19.92 4.86 -1.78
N VAL A 97 19.98 4.06 -2.84
CA VAL A 97 18.80 3.61 -3.59
C VAL A 97 18.50 2.17 -3.21
N GLU A 98 17.29 1.93 -2.72
CA GLU A 98 16.80 0.61 -2.36
C GLU A 98 15.85 0.08 -3.44
N ARG A 99 15.95 -1.23 -3.70
CA ARG A 99 15.04 -1.96 -4.60
C ARG A 99 14.35 -3.05 -3.80
N ILE A 100 13.03 -2.96 -3.73
CA ILE A 100 12.18 -3.85 -2.94
C ILE A 100 11.28 -4.62 -3.90
N ASP A 101 11.30 -5.94 -3.81
CA ASP A 101 10.41 -6.82 -4.57
C ASP A 101 9.11 -7.04 -3.78
N CYS A 102 8.01 -6.50 -4.30
CA CYS A 102 6.67 -6.65 -3.77
C CYS A 102 5.95 -7.84 -4.42
N PHE A 103 5.45 -8.76 -3.60
CA PHE A 103 4.71 -9.93 -4.07
C PHE A 103 3.23 -9.83 -3.70
N TYR A 104 2.38 -9.69 -4.70
CA TYR A 104 0.93 -9.62 -4.54
C TYR A 104 0.33 -10.98 -4.90
N THR A 105 -0.19 -11.69 -3.90
CA THR A 105 -0.71 -13.06 -4.09
C THR A 105 -2.20 -13.12 -3.80
N PHE A 106 -2.98 -13.58 -4.78
CA PHE A 106 -4.39 -13.88 -4.65
C PHE A 106 -4.62 -15.38 -4.53
N TYR A 107 -5.47 -15.77 -3.59
CA TYR A 107 -5.96 -17.13 -3.45
C TYR A 107 -7.31 -17.24 -4.13
N THR A 108 -7.49 -18.30 -4.90
CA THR A 108 -8.67 -18.53 -5.71
C THR A 108 -9.20 -19.94 -5.49
N ARG A 109 -10.50 -20.11 -5.76
CA ARG A 109 -11.16 -21.40 -5.78
C ARG A 109 -11.91 -21.57 -7.10
N ASN A 110 -11.83 -22.77 -7.67
CA ASN A 110 -12.60 -23.10 -8.87
C ASN A 110 -14.08 -23.25 -8.52
N SER A 111 -14.93 -22.56 -9.27
CA SER A 111 -16.38 -22.67 -9.20
C SER A 111 -16.94 -22.48 -10.61
N GLY A 112 -17.66 -23.49 -11.12
CA GLY A 112 -18.30 -23.38 -12.44
C GLY A 112 -17.33 -23.24 -13.61
N GLY A 113 -16.08 -23.71 -13.48
CA GLY A 113 -15.05 -23.61 -14.53
C GLY A 113 -14.24 -22.31 -14.49
N GLU A 114 -14.61 -21.35 -13.65
CA GLU A 114 -13.86 -20.11 -13.41
C GLU A 114 -13.17 -20.12 -12.05
N TRP A 115 -12.11 -19.34 -11.92
CA TRP A 115 -11.37 -19.16 -10.68
C TRP A 115 -11.80 -17.86 -10.02
N TYR A 116 -12.42 -17.95 -8.85
CA TYR A 116 -12.87 -16.79 -8.09
C TYR A 116 -11.91 -16.50 -6.95
N VAL A 117 -11.57 -15.23 -6.75
CA VAL A 117 -10.72 -14.78 -5.66
C VAL A 117 -11.45 -14.97 -4.33
N THR A 118 -10.88 -15.77 -3.44
CA THR A 118 -11.43 -16.03 -2.10
C THR A 118 -10.75 -15.20 -1.03
N SER A 119 -9.44 -14.97 -1.18
CA SER A 119 -8.64 -14.19 -0.25
C SER A 119 -7.33 -13.74 -0.91
N PHE A 120 -6.51 -13.00 -0.19
CA PHE A 120 -5.19 -12.58 -0.64
C PHE A 120 -4.18 -12.68 0.50
N ARG A 121 -2.89 -12.71 0.17
CA ARG A 121 -1.81 -12.59 1.14
C ARG A 121 -1.52 -11.12 1.38
N GLN A 122 -1.55 -10.68 2.64
CA GLN A 122 -1.20 -9.31 3.02
C GLN A 122 0.20 -8.95 2.47
N PRO A 123 0.34 -7.84 1.72
CA PRO A 123 1.64 -7.33 1.31
C PRO A 123 2.52 -6.97 2.52
N SER A 124 3.83 -6.85 2.29
CA SER A 124 4.71 -6.22 3.27
C SER A 124 4.36 -4.73 3.42
N LEU A 125 4.67 -4.15 4.58
CA LEU A 125 4.37 -2.74 4.88
C LEU A 125 5.00 -1.76 3.88
N GLU A 126 6.15 -2.12 3.32
CA GLU A 126 6.86 -1.34 2.29
C GLU A 126 6.13 -1.36 0.94
N CYS A 127 5.22 -2.31 0.74
CA CYS A 127 4.47 -2.58 -0.47
C CYS A 127 2.96 -2.27 -0.34
N GLU A 128 2.57 -1.64 0.78
CA GLU A 128 1.28 -0.97 0.91
C GLU A 128 1.24 0.33 0.08
#